data_AF-A0A249MTQ6-F1
#
_entry.id   AF-A0A249MTQ6-F1
#
_cell.length_a   1.000
_cell.length_b   1.000
_cell.length_c   1.000
_cell.angle_alpha   90.00
_cell.angle_beta   90.00
_cell.angle_gamma   90.00
#
_symmetry.space_group_name_H-M   'P 1'
#
loop_
_entity.id
_entity.type
_entity.pdbx_description
1 polymer ?
#
loop_
_entity_poly.entity_id
_entity_poly.type
_entity_poly.pdbx_seq_one_letter_code
_entity_poly.pdbx_strand_id
1 'polypeptide(L)' 'MSTRAARFKQADATRALRAAVAAGLKPSGYRIDPAGAIVVMFADGAPRKAANSNPWDEELQA' A
#
# COMPACT_ATOMS: atom_id res chain seq x y z
N MET A 1 2.55 27.17 13.42
CA MET A 1 1.51 26.57 12.55
C MET A 1 0.92 25.38 13.29
N SER A 2 -0.35 25.44 13.67
CA SER A 2 -1.04 24.29 14.29
C SER A 2 -1.47 23.34 13.19
N THR A 3 -0.75 22.25 13.00
CA THR A 3 -1.15 21.15 12.11
C THR A 3 -2.38 20.49 12.72
N ARG A 4 -3.58 20.77 12.17
CA ARG A 4 -4.81 20.07 12.54
C ARG A 4 -4.57 18.57 12.37
N ALA A 5 -4.78 17.80 13.43
CA ALA A 5 -4.70 16.35 13.37
C ALA A 5 -5.61 15.81 12.26
N ALA A 6 -5.06 14.97 11.39
CA ALA A 6 -5.83 14.35 10.32
C ALA A 6 -6.94 13.47 10.91
N ARG A 7 -8.18 13.68 10.47
CA ARG A 7 -9.36 12.99 10.97
C ARG A 7 -9.58 11.71 10.17
N PHE A 8 -8.83 10.67 10.48
CA PHE A 8 -9.04 9.36 9.88
C PHE A 8 -10.19 8.61 10.55
N LYS A 9 -10.99 7.92 9.73
CA LYS A 9 -12.00 6.99 10.20
C LYS A 9 -11.47 5.56 10.10
N GLN A 10 -12.01 4.67 10.93
CA GLN A 10 -11.74 3.23 10.84
C GLN A 10 -12.00 2.67 9.43
N ALA A 11 -12.96 3.25 8.70
CA ALA A 11 -13.26 2.90 7.32
C ALA A 11 -12.08 3.15 6.37
N ASP A 12 -11.29 4.21 6.60
CA ASP A 12 -10.15 4.57 5.75
C ASP A 12 -9.00 3.57 5.94
N ALA A 13 -8.71 3.22 7.20
CA ALA A 13 -7.73 2.18 7.52
C ALA A 13 -8.15 0.82 6.94
N THR A 14 -9.44 0.47 7.06
CA THR A 14 -9.99 -0.76 6.48
C THR A 14 -9.83 -0.78 4.95
N ARG A 15 -10.10 0.34 4.28
CA ARG A 15 -9.92 0.46 2.83
C ARG A 15 -8.47 0.27 2.42
N ALA A 16 -7.53 0.90 3.12
CA ALA A 16 -6.10 0.76 2.84
C ALA A 16 -5.62 -0.70 2.99
N LEU A 17 -6.02 -1.38 4.08
CA LEU A 17 -5.69 -2.78 4.32
C LEU A 17 -6.28 -3.70 3.24
N ARG A 18 -7.55 -3.49 2.85
CA ARG A 18 -8.20 -4.28 1.79
C ARG A 18 -7.54 -4.07 0.44
N ALA A 19 -7.16 -2.84 0.11
CA ALA A 19 -6.45 -2.55 -1.14
C ALA A 19 -5.10 -3.29 -1.18
N ALA A 20 -4.37 -3.33 -0.07
CA ALA A 20 -3.12 -4.06 0.02
C ALA A 20 -3.32 -5.58 -0.16
N VAL A 21 -4.37 -6.15 0.45
CA VAL A 21 -4.74 -7.57 0.24
C VAL A 21 -5.13 -7.83 -1.22
N ALA A 22 -5.91 -6.95 -1.84
CA ALA A 22 -6.28 -7.06 -3.25
C ALA A 22 -5.06 -6.95 -4.19
N ALA A 23 -4.02 -6.24 -3.77
CA ALA A 23 -2.74 -6.18 -4.46
C ALA A 23 -1.87 -7.45 -4.27
N GLY A 24 -2.36 -8.45 -3.52
CA GLY A 24 -1.61 -9.68 -3.23
C GLY A 24 -0.56 -9.51 -2.13
N LEU A 25 -0.55 -8.36 -1.44
CA LEU A 25 0.32 -8.12 -0.31
C LEU A 25 -0.33 -8.68 0.97
N LYS A 26 0.50 -9.07 1.93
CA LYS A 26 0.04 -9.55 3.25
C LYS A 26 0.38 -8.49 4.31
N PRO A 27 -0.57 -7.61 4.69
CA PRO A 27 -0.33 -6.61 5.72
C PRO A 27 -0.01 -7.27 7.06
N SER A 28 1.00 -6.77 7.76
CA SER A 28 1.33 -7.16 9.13
C SER A 28 0.76 -6.17 10.16
N GLY A 29 0.39 -4.97 9.72
CA GLY A 29 -0.21 -3.94 10.56
C GLY A 29 -0.42 -2.63 9.82
N TYR A 30 -0.89 -1.60 10.51
CA TYR A 30 -0.96 -0.24 10.00
C TYR A 30 -0.69 0.77 11.10
N ARG A 31 -0.26 1.97 10.73
CA ARG A 31 -0.10 3.12 11.62
C ARG A 31 -0.69 4.37 10.98
N ILE A 32 -1.23 5.25 11.81
CA ILE A 32 -1.67 6.57 11.40
C ILE A 32 -0.58 7.57 11.77
N ASP A 33 -0.04 8.25 10.77
CA ASP A 33 0.94 9.31 10.95
C ASP A 33 0.25 10.62 11.41
N PRO A 34 0.82 11.36 12.37
CA PRO A 34 0.33 12.68 12.77
C PRO A 34 0.16 13.69 11.61
N ALA A 35 0.96 13.56 10.55
CA ALA A 35 0.88 14.35 9.33
C ALA A 35 -0.31 13.99 8.42
N GLY A 36 -1.05 12.93 8.75
CA GLY A 36 -2.23 12.55 8.00
C GLY A 36 -1.99 11.52 6.92
N ALA A 37 -1.16 10.51 7.18
CA ALA A 37 -0.98 9.35 6.32
C ALA A 37 -1.40 8.05 7.02
N ILE A 38 -1.95 7.09 6.25
CA ILE A 38 -2.13 5.71 6.70
C ILE A 38 -0.97 4.90 6.12
N VAL A 39 -0.08 4.45 6.99
CA VAL A 39 1.07 3.61 6.63
C VAL A 39 0.69 2.16 6.85
N VAL A 40 0.60 1.37 5.77
CA VAL A 40 0.39 -0.08 5.86
C VAL A 40 1.76 -0.76 5.91
N MET A 41 1.96 -1.60 6.93
CA MET A 41 3.18 -2.36 7.12
C MET A 41 3.02 -3.76 6.55
N PHE A 42 4.09 -4.31 5.99
CA PHE A 42 4.15 -5.64 5.43
C PHE A 42 5.25 -6.42 6.16
N ALA A 43 5.05 -7.71 6.40
CA ALA A 43 6.13 -8.56 6.87
C ALA A 43 7.17 -8.75 5.76
N ASP A 44 8.45 -8.80 6.11
CA ASP A 44 9.52 -9.13 5.16
C ASP A 44 9.21 -10.45 4.46
N GLY A 45 9.16 -10.42 3.13
CA GLY A 45 8.75 -11.55 2.29
C GLY A 45 7.37 -11.40 1.63
N ALA A 46 6.66 -10.28 1.80
CA ALA A 46 5.50 -10.00 0.95
C ALA A 46 5.97 -9.92 -0.53
N PRO A 47 5.38 -10.72 -1.44
CA PRO A 47 5.78 -10.70 -2.84
C PRO A 47 5.54 -9.30 -3.37
N ARG A 48 6.62 -8.62 -3.76
CA ARG A 48 6.56 -7.38 -4.52
C ARG A 48 5.93 -7.79 -5.84
N LYS A 49 4.60 -7.67 -5.97
CA LYS A 49 3.92 -7.90 -7.24
C LYS A 49 4.62 -6.99 -8.23
N ALA A 50 5.42 -7.58 -9.12
CA ALA A 50 6.01 -6.86 -10.23
C ALA A 50 4.84 -6.16 -10.92
N ALA A 51 4.87 -4.84 -10.90
CA ALA A 51 3.88 -4.04 -11.59
C ALA A 51 4.03 -4.41 -13.06
N ASN A 52 3.14 -5.27 -13.55
CA ASN A 52 2.87 -5.57 -14.95
C ASN A 52 4.14 -5.66 -15.83
N SER A 53 4.86 -6.78 -15.80
CA SER A 53 5.69 -7.12 -16.96
C SER A 53 4.74 -7.41 -18.12
N ASN A 54 4.78 -6.60 -19.17
CA ASN A 54 4.01 -6.86 -20.37
C ASN A 54 4.70 -8.01 -21.13
N PRO A 55 3.98 -9.09 -21.50
CA PRO A 55 4.57 -10.25 -22.18
C PRO A 55 5.31 -9.94 -23.49
N TRP A 56 5.08 -8.75 -24.07
CA TRP A 56 5.63 -8.33 -25.36
C TRP A 56 6.85 -7.40 -25.22
N ASP A 57 7.29 -7.08 -24.00
CA ASP A 57 8.45 -6.18 -23.80
C ASP A 57 9.78 -6.82 -24.25
N GLU A 58 9.84 -8.16 -24.34
CA GLU A 58 11.02 -8.91 -24.81
C GLU A 58 11.27 -8.73 -26.33
N GLU A 59 10.22 -8.52 -27.13
CA GLU A 59 10.32 -8.43 -28.58
C GLU A 59 10.78 -7.05 -29.08
N LEU A 60 10.66 -6.01 -28.26
CA LEU A 60 11.04 -4.63 -28.61
C LEU A 60 12.53 -4.32 -28.36
N GLN A 61 13.26 -5.24 -27.73
CA GLN A 61 14.69 -5.09 -27.44
C GLN A 61 15.61 -5.91 -28.37
N ALA A 62 15.03 -6.65 -29.34
CA ALA A 62 15.75 -7.37 -30.38
C ALA A 62 15.75 -6.58 -31.70
#